data_AF-E4NWS5-F1
#
_entry.id   AF-E4NWS5-F1
#
_cell.length_a   1.000
_cell.length_b   1.000
_cell.length_c   1.000
_cell.angle_alpha   90.00
_cell.angle_beta   90.00
_cell.angle_gamma   90.00
#
_symmetry.space_group_name_H-M   'P 1'
#
loop_
_entity.id
_entity.type
_entity.pdbx_description
1 polymer ?
#
loop_
_entity_poly.entity_id
_entity_poly.type
_entity_poly.pdbx_seq_one_letter_code
_entity_poly.pdbx_strand_id
1 'polypeptide(L)'
;MAGDEVPDVEAGTEELLDEAEEIDSDDGMTARMRRENQLLGRAVDYVAAWSEDGAISSANANALADALASELAHYTKTDIKDEFTDVFVDDGSGANGIPFDELIEQRLQEVKVVSTTDAKQGLVWRWHFSDGVQLETEKSKDEGRKHYDWTAWKEDYFEALISLGKGERIAPPSRERRDSNDWKEFLSEILLDRAETVEHVGPRTEAVEHLRDYVNRQTAYADVKDMRDRQGIWMDAPPADDDGEAATDGGGPSQIRVPTQAVKRICDQAGIETRALQIELDARSETLPDVAGVSDYEYVDGQRVSFWCLDAGFAEPAEFVEEPESPAEQAAREQEEEAEEAQTDVGAVDDKDDSDGTESEQETDDVTEDGDEGDEDAHDGPATSDETESAEDDVDGHTEDERPPEDAPDDGPANDFESGITGGFGIDPDDDDEGGE
;
A
#
# COMPACT_ATOMS: atom_id res chain seq x y z
N MET A 1 36.38 -33.53 -30.19
CA MET A 1 36.53 -33.39 -28.73
C MET A 1 35.88 -34.63 -28.14
N ALA A 2 36.59 -35.35 -27.27
CA ALA A 2 35.95 -36.45 -26.54
C ALA A 2 34.84 -35.81 -25.71
N GLY A 3 33.61 -36.32 -25.80
CA GLY A 3 32.55 -35.87 -24.89
C GLY A 3 32.96 -36.33 -23.51
N ASP A 4 33.43 -35.41 -22.67
CA ASP A 4 33.53 -35.68 -21.26
C ASP A 4 32.11 -35.98 -20.79
N GLU A 5 31.94 -37.16 -20.24
CA GLU A 5 30.68 -37.62 -19.69
C GLU A 5 30.41 -36.73 -18.47
N VAL A 6 29.34 -35.93 -18.52
CA VAL A 6 28.94 -35.11 -17.38
C VAL A 6 28.64 -36.07 -16.22
N PRO A 7 29.33 -35.93 -15.07
CA PRO A 7 29.10 -36.82 -13.94
C PRO A 7 27.66 -36.69 -13.45
N ASP A 8 27.13 -37.68 -12.73
CA ASP A 8 25.85 -37.50 -12.07
C ASP A 8 25.92 -36.37 -11.03
N VAL A 9 24.77 -35.82 -10.65
CA VAL A 9 24.69 -34.61 -9.80
C VAL A 9 25.43 -34.77 -8.48
N GLU A 10 25.37 -35.95 -7.85
CA GLU A 10 26.02 -36.20 -6.57
C GLU A 10 27.54 -36.26 -6.75
N ALA A 11 28.00 -37.06 -7.72
CA ALA A 11 29.42 -37.24 -8.01
C ALA A 11 30.10 -35.93 -8.45
N GLY A 12 29.46 -35.15 -9.34
CA GLY A 12 30.06 -33.89 -9.78
C GLY A 12 29.95 -32.79 -8.72
N THR A 13 28.95 -32.83 -7.83
CA THR A 13 28.92 -31.92 -6.67
C THR A 13 30.07 -32.22 -5.73
N GLU A 14 30.32 -33.50 -5.41
CA GLU A 14 31.45 -33.92 -4.58
C GLU A 14 32.78 -33.52 -5.23
N GLU A 15 32.95 -33.75 -6.54
CA GLU A 15 34.15 -33.34 -7.29
C GLU A 15 34.42 -31.83 -7.23
N LEU A 16 33.39 -31.00 -7.42
CA LEU A 16 33.53 -29.55 -7.37
C LEU A 16 33.89 -29.05 -5.97
N LEU A 17 33.35 -29.67 -4.92
CA LEU A 17 33.63 -29.28 -3.54
C LEU A 17 35.01 -29.75 -3.09
N ASP A 18 35.41 -30.99 -3.43
CA ASP A 18 36.75 -31.51 -3.16
C ASP A 18 37.81 -30.62 -3.83
N GLU A 19 37.58 -30.22 -5.09
CA GLU A 19 38.50 -29.31 -5.76
C GLU A 19 38.51 -27.90 -5.14
N ALA A 20 37.37 -27.40 -4.67
CA ALA A 20 37.32 -26.12 -3.97
C ALA A 20 38.18 -26.15 -2.69
N GLU A 21 38.13 -27.24 -1.92
CA GLU A 21 38.94 -27.44 -0.71
C GLU A 21 40.44 -27.54 -1.03
N GLU A 22 40.80 -28.11 -2.19
CA GLU A 22 42.20 -28.22 -2.65
C GLU A 22 42.80 -26.88 -3.11
N ILE A 23 42.02 -25.82 -3.31
CA ILE A 23 42.53 -24.50 -3.65
C ILE A 23 43.23 -23.89 -2.42
N ASP A 24 44.53 -24.15 -2.34
CA ASP A 24 45.37 -23.78 -1.21
C ASP A 24 45.38 -22.27 -0.93
N SER A 25 45.22 -21.93 0.34
CA SER A 25 45.38 -20.56 0.84
C SER A 25 46.81 -20.02 0.71
N ASP A 26 47.81 -20.91 0.56
CA ASP A 26 49.22 -20.56 0.37
C ASP A 26 49.56 -20.22 -1.09
N ASP A 27 48.64 -20.47 -2.04
CA ASP A 27 48.81 -20.01 -3.41
C ASP A 27 48.79 -18.47 -3.47
N GLY A 28 49.70 -17.90 -4.27
CA GLY A 28 49.69 -16.47 -4.52
C GLY A 28 48.33 -16.02 -5.08
N MET A 29 47.83 -14.85 -4.62
CA MET A 29 46.49 -14.31 -4.93
C MET A 29 46.05 -14.50 -6.40
N THR A 30 46.92 -14.22 -7.37
CA THR A 30 46.61 -14.35 -8.81
C THR A 30 46.44 -15.81 -9.26
N ALA A 31 47.20 -16.74 -8.69
CA ALA A 31 47.08 -18.17 -9.00
C ALA A 31 45.79 -18.74 -8.41
N ARG A 32 45.50 -18.36 -7.15
CA ARG A 32 44.25 -18.70 -6.47
C ARG A 32 43.04 -18.21 -7.24
N MET A 33 42.97 -16.91 -7.53
CA MET A 33 41.85 -16.30 -8.26
C MET A 33 41.62 -16.98 -9.63
N ARG A 34 42.69 -17.36 -10.35
CA ARG A 34 42.57 -18.09 -11.62
C ARG A 34 41.95 -19.47 -11.43
N ARG A 35 42.35 -20.22 -10.39
CA ARG A 35 41.76 -21.54 -10.10
C ARG A 35 40.30 -21.44 -9.68
N GLU A 36 39.98 -20.49 -8.80
CA GLU A 36 38.60 -20.24 -8.39
C GLU A 36 37.71 -19.88 -9.59
N ASN A 37 38.18 -19.03 -10.53
CA ASN A 37 37.48 -18.75 -11.79
C ASN A 37 37.27 -20.01 -12.66
N GLN A 38 38.29 -20.87 -12.76
CA GLN A 38 38.21 -22.12 -13.54
C GLN A 38 37.27 -23.14 -12.91
N LEU A 39 37.19 -23.19 -11.58
CA LEU A 39 36.26 -24.04 -10.87
C LEU A 39 34.83 -23.52 -11.04
N LEU A 40 34.60 -22.22 -10.87
CA LEU A 40 33.29 -21.60 -11.08
C LEU A 40 32.78 -21.83 -12.51
N GLY A 41 33.62 -21.64 -13.53
CA GLY A 41 33.24 -21.92 -14.92
C GLY A 41 32.81 -23.37 -15.14
N ARG A 42 33.51 -24.35 -14.54
CA ARG A 42 33.08 -25.76 -14.60
C ARG A 42 31.82 -26.04 -13.81
N ALA A 43 31.65 -25.40 -12.65
CA ALA A 43 30.42 -25.53 -11.87
C ALA A 43 29.21 -25.03 -12.65
N VAL A 44 29.35 -23.90 -13.37
CA VAL A 44 28.33 -23.38 -14.29
C VAL A 44 28.04 -24.38 -15.40
N ASP A 45 29.08 -24.94 -16.05
CA ASP A 45 28.91 -25.96 -17.10
C ASP A 45 28.18 -27.22 -16.60
N TYR A 46 28.49 -27.69 -15.38
CA TYR A 46 27.84 -28.85 -14.76
C TYR A 46 26.38 -28.55 -14.43
N VAL A 47 26.11 -27.41 -13.80
CA VAL A 47 24.73 -26.97 -13.49
C VAL A 47 23.92 -26.81 -14.79
N ALA A 48 24.53 -26.31 -15.87
CA ALA A 48 23.89 -26.21 -17.17
C ALA A 48 23.51 -27.56 -17.76
N ALA A 49 24.44 -28.51 -17.80
CA ALA A 49 24.16 -29.86 -18.28
C ALA A 49 23.13 -30.59 -17.42
N TRP A 50 23.27 -30.55 -16.09
CA TRP A 50 22.30 -31.18 -15.19
C TRP A 50 20.92 -30.53 -15.26
N SER A 51 20.86 -29.23 -15.50
CA SER A 51 19.59 -28.55 -15.65
C SER A 51 18.94 -28.84 -16.99
N GLU A 52 19.72 -29.05 -18.07
CA GLU A 52 19.21 -29.51 -19.37
C GLU A 52 18.57 -30.90 -19.25
N ASP A 53 19.18 -31.80 -18.50
CA ASP A 53 18.68 -33.15 -18.26
C ASP A 53 17.59 -33.22 -17.18
N GLY A 54 17.25 -32.09 -16.55
CA GLY A 54 16.32 -32.03 -15.41
C GLY A 54 16.82 -32.78 -14.17
N ALA A 55 18.11 -33.07 -14.09
CA ALA A 55 18.77 -33.80 -13.01
C ALA A 55 19.02 -32.92 -11.77
N ILE A 56 19.20 -31.61 -11.95
CA ILE A 56 19.35 -30.64 -10.86
C ILE A 56 18.20 -29.63 -10.84
N SER A 57 17.69 -29.36 -9.65
CA SER A 57 16.75 -28.25 -9.41
C SER A 57 17.51 -26.96 -9.05
N SER A 58 16.86 -25.81 -9.20
CA SER A 58 17.40 -24.53 -8.73
C SER A 58 17.72 -24.56 -7.22
N ALA A 59 16.95 -25.29 -6.41
CA ALA A 59 17.22 -25.44 -4.98
C ALA A 59 18.54 -26.18 -4.73
N ASN A 60 18.81 -27.23 -5.49
CA ASN A 60 20.08 -27.97 -5.40
C ASN A 60 21.24 -27.13 -5.94
N ALA A 61 21.05 -26.38 -7.03
CA ALA A 61 22.06 -25.44 -7.53
C ALA A 61 22.35 -24.33 -6.52
N ASN A 62 21.33 -23.80 -5.83
CA ASN A 62 21.50 -22.84 -4.74
C ASN A 62 22.27 -23.44 -3.55
N ALA A 63 22.02 -24.70 -3.19
CA ALA A 63 22.77 -25.38 -2.14
C ALA A 63 24.24 -25.59 -2.54
N LEU A 64 24.50 -25.92 -3.80
CA LEU A 64 25.86 -25.99 -4.36
C LEU A 64 26.54 -24.62 -4.33
N ALA A 65 25.84 -23.54 -4.72
CA ALA A 65 26.37 -22.17 -4.66
C ALA A 65 26.75 -21.78 -3.22
N ASP A 66 25.91 -22.13 -2.25
CA ASP A 66 26.16 -21.89 -0.83
C ASP A 66 27.41 -22.65 -0.34
N ALA A 67 27.59 -23.90 -0.77
CA ALA A 67 28.74 -24.72 -0.42
C ALA A 67 30.03 -24.19 -1.07
N LEU A 68 30.00 -23.89 -2.37
CA LEU A 68 31.14 -23.31 -3.10
C LEU A 68 31.56 -21.95 -2.54
N ALA A 69 30.60 -21.07 -2.19
CA ALA A 69 30.90 -19.78 -1.58
C ALA A 69 31.56 -19.89 -0.20
N SER A 70 31.43 -21.03 0.47
CA SER A 70 32.11 -21.27 1.75
C SER A 70 33.59 -21.59 1.58
N GLU A 71 33.98 -22.14 0.43
CA GLU A 71 35.35 -22.55 0.12
C GLU A 71 36.10 -21.50 -0.75
N LEU A 72 35.38 -20.82 -1.65
CA LEU A 72 35.94 -19.84 -2.57
C LEU A 72 36.08 -18.46 -1.89
N ALA A 73 37.29 -17.94 -1.78
CA ALA A 73 37.51 -16.69 -1.04
C ALA A 73 37.13 -15.42 -1.83
N HIS A 74 37.10 -15.48 -3.17
CA HIS A 74 36.84 -14.30 -4.00
C HIS A 74 35.39 -14.17 -4.47
N TYR A 75 34.55 -15.17 -4.21
CA TYR A 75 33.15 -15.17 -4.64
C TYR A 75 32.23 -15.20 -3.45
N THR A 76 31.24 -14.33 -3.46
CA THR A 76 30.14 -14.40 -2.51
C THR A 76 29.09 -15.41 -3.00
N LYS A 77 28.25 -15.85 -2.06
CA LYS A 77 27.05 -16.63 -2.36
C LYS A 77 26.17 -15.96 -3.43
N THR A 78 26.08 -14.63 -3.43
CA THR A 78 25.30 -13.90 -4.43
C THR A 78 25.95 -14.00 -5.80
N ASP A 79 27.26 -13.77 -5.90
CA ASP A 79 27.98 -13.83 -7.19
C ASP A 79 27.81 -15.20 -7.88
N ILE A 80 27.93 -16.30 -7.12
CA ILE A 80 27.78 -17.67 -7.67
C ILE A 80 26.33 -17.95 -8.04
N LYS A 81 25.36 -17.44 -7.26
CA LYS A 81 23.94 -17.62 -7.56
C LYS A 81 23.51 -16.88 -8.81
N ASP A 82 24.07 -15.70 -9.06
CA ASP A 82 23.79 -14.93 -10.26
C ASP A 82 24.28 -15.73 -11.50
N GLU A 83 25.51 -16.26 -11.45
CA GLU A 83 26.06 -17.13 -12.51
C GLU A 83 25.23 -18.40 -12.73
N PHE A 84 24.73 -19.04 -11.66
CA PHE A 84 23.84 -20.19 -11.79
C PHE A 84 22.45 -19.80 -12.27
N THR A 85 21.95 -18.61 -11.94
CA THR A 85 20.63 -18.12 -12.35
C THR A 85 20.58 -17.92 -13.86
N ASP A 86 21.66 -17.40 -14.46
CA ASP A 86 21.80 -17.26 -15.90
C ASP A 86 21.66 -18.60 -16.66
N VAL A 87 21.98 -19.72 -16.01
CA VAL A 87 21.79 -21.06 -16.58
C VAL A 87 20.32 -21.49 -16.64
N PHE A 88 19.50 -21.04 -15.69
CA PHE A 88 18.08 -21.39 -15.63
C PHE A 88 17.20 -20.39 -16.39
N VAL A 89 17.69 -19.17 -16.58
CA VAL A 89 17.01 -18.10 -17.32
C VAL A 89 17.53 -18.11 -18.77
N ASP A 90 16.92 -18.94 -19.63
CA ASP A 90 17.27 -18.98 -21.06
C ASP A 90 17.11 -17.57 -21.68
N ASP A 91 18.22 -17.01 -22.17
CA ASP A 91 18.32 -15.72 -22.86
C ASP A 91 17.87 -15.81 -24.34
N GLY A 92 17.41 -16.99 -24.77
CA GLY A 92 16.89 -17.26 -26.10
C GLY A 92 17.88 -17.97 -27.01
N SER A 93 18.93 -18.59 -26.46
CA SER A 93 19.94 -19.33 -27.21
C SER A 93 19.61 -20.82 -27.39
N GLY A 94 18.64 -21.39 -26.65
CA GLY A 94 18.28 -22.79 -26.87
C GLY A 94 17.08 -23.34 -26.09
N ALA A 95 15.87 -23.12 -26.63
CA ALA A 95 14.63 -23.94 -26.62
C ALA A 95 14.34 -25.00 -25.52
N ASN A 96 14.89 -24.88 -24.32
CA ASN A 96 14.76 -25.85 -23.25
C ASN A 96 14.09 -25.18 -22.03
N GLY A 97 12.81 -24.85 -22.18
CA GLY A 97 11.95 -24.29 -21.13
C GLY A 97 10.54 -24.06 -21.66
N ILE A 98 9.54 -24.02 -20.77
CA ILE A 98 8.17 -23.66 -21.18
C ILE A 98 8.16 -22.16 -21.51
N PRO A 99 7.63 -21.72 -22.68
CA PRO A 99 7.48 -20.31 -22.98
C PRO A 99 6.66 -19.59 -21.91
N PHE A 100 7.10 -18.41 -21.49
CA PHE A 100 6.47 -17.72 -20.37
C PHE A 100 4.98 -17.38 -20.61
N ASP A 101 4.59 -17.11 -21.86
CA ASP A 101 3.20 -16.92 -22.25
C ASP A 101 2.36 -18.19 -22.08
N GLU A 102 2.87 -19.35 -22.51
CA GLU A 102 2.21 -20.65 -22.31
C GLU A 102 2.09 -20.97 -20.82
N LEU A 103 3.12 -20.65 -20.03
CA LEU A 103 3.11 -20.82 -18.58
C LEU A 103 1.98 -20.01 -17.95
N ILE A 104 1.83 -18.74 -18.33
CA ILE A 104 0.75 -17.87 -17.84
C ILE A 104 -0.61 -18.46 -18.20
N GLU A 105 -0.81 -18.85 -19.46
CA GLU A 105 -2.08 -19.46 -19.91
C GLU A 105 -2.45 -20.71 -19.10
N GLN A 106 -1.47 -21.58 -18.84
CA GLN A 106 -1.69 -22.86 -18.17
C GLN A 106 -1.83 -22.74 -16.66
N ARG A 107 -1.10 -21.80 -16.03
CA ARG A 107 -0.92 -21.79 -14.58
C ARG A 107 -1.58 -20.61 -13.88
N LEU A 108 -1.78 -19.48 -14.54
CA LEU A 108 -2.42 -18.33 -13.90
C LEU A 108 -3.88 -18.68 -13.57
N GLN A 109 -4.23 -18.70 -12.29
CA GLN A 109 -5.58 -19.07 -11.86
C GLN A 109 -6.48 -17.85 -11.75
N GLU A 110 -5.98 -16.80 -11.10
CA GLU A 110 -6.73 -15.58 -10.84
C GLU A 110 -5.79 -14.37 -10.86
N VAL A 111 -6.34 -13.23 -11.24
CA VAL A 111 -5.69 -11.94 -11.09
C VAL A 111 -6.59 -11.05 -10.26
N LYS A 112 -6.10 -10.56 -9.11
CA LYS A 112 -6.85 -9.61 -8.30
C LYS A 112 -6.33 -8.21 -8.56
N VAL A 113 -7.20 -7.36 -9.10
CA VAL A 113 -6.93 -5.94 -9.30
C VAL A 113 -7.36 -5.24 -8.02
N VAL A 114 -6.38 -5.01 -7.15
CA VAL A 114 -6.62 -4.34 -5.88
C VAL A 114 -6.61 -2.84 -6.12
N SER A 115 -7.79 -2.25 -6.01
CA SER A 115 -7.97 -0.80 -5.95
C SER A 115 -8.11 -0.40 -4.49
N THR A 116 -7.35 0.58 -4.06
CA THR A 116 -7.51 1.18 -2.73
C THR A 116 -8.25 2.49 -2.88
N THR A 117 -9.11 2.83 -1.93
CA THR A 117 -9.74 4.15 -1.87
C THR A 117 -8.77 5.31 -1.55
N ASP A 118 -7.50 5.03 -1.23
CA ASP A 118 -6.48 6.05 -0.94
C ASP A 118 -6.15 6.85 -2.22
N ALA A 119 -6.28 8.17 -2.18
CA ALA A 119 -6.25 9.05 -3.34
C ALA A 119 -4.91 9.09 -4.11
N LYS A 120 -3.81 8.61 -3.51
CA LYS A 120 -2.48 8.56 -4.16
C LYS A 120 -1.91 7.15 -4.33
N GLN A 121 -2.65 6.11 -3.98
CA GLN A 121 -2.15 4.75 -4.15
C GLN A 121 -2.63 4.19 -5.50
N GLY A 122 -1.67 3.66 -6.28
CA GLY A 122 -1.96 3.07 -7.58
C GLY A 122 -2.63 1.70 -7.45
N LEU A 123 -3.17 1.21 -8.56
CA LEU A 123 -3.69 -0.16 -8.64
C LEU A 123 -2.56 -1.17 -8.43
N VAL A 124 -2.78 -2.13 -7.54
CA VAL A 124 -1.88 -3.26 -7.33
C VAL A 124 -2.49 -4.50 -7.98
N TRP A 125 -1.72 -5.19 -8.81
CA TRP A 125 -2.15 -6.41 -9.48
C TRP A 125 -1.55 -7.60 -8.75
N ARG A 126 -2.39 -8.44 -8.16
CA ARG A 126 -1.97 -9.69 -7.51
C ARG A 126 -2.23 -10.86 -8.44
N TRP A 127 -1.18 -11.58 -8.79
CA TRP A 127 -1.21 -12.69 -9.73
C TRP A 127 -1.05 -13.99 -8.95
N HIS A 128 -2.03 -14.88 -9.04
CA HIS A 128 -1.98 -16.17 -8.33
C HIS A 128 -1.89 -17.31 -9.34
N PHE A 129 -0.83 -18.09 -9.23
CA PHE A 129 -0.55 -19.23 -10.10
C PHE A 129 -0.86 -20.56 -9.38
N SER A 130 -1.22 -21.57 -10.16
CA SER A 130 -1.62 -22.91 -9.67
C SER A 130 -0.47 -23.70 -9.02
N ASP A 131 0.77 -23.28 -9.28
CA ASP A 131 1.98 -23.78 -8.61
C ASP A 131 2.25 -23.08 -7.28
N GLY A 132 1.39 -22.18 -6.83
CA GLY A 132 1.52 -21.47 -5.56
C GLY A 132 2.38 -20.21 -5.62
N VAL A 133 2.92 -19.83 -6.79
CA VAL A 133 3.56 -18.52 -6.96
C VAL A 133 2.51 -17.42 -6.82
N GLN A 134 2.88 -16.39 -6.05
CA GLN A 134 2.11 -15.16 -5.92
C GLN A 134 3.02 -13.98 -6.23
N LEU A 135 2.58 -13.12 -7.15
CA LEU A 135 3.32 -11.92 -7.53
C LEU A 135 2.45 -10.69 -7.33
N GLU A 136 3.07 -9.60 -6.90
CA GLU A 136 2.45 -8.29 -6.88
C GLU A 136 3.15 -7.39 -7.88
N THR A 137 2.40 -6.78 -8.79
CA THR A 137 2.94 -5.77 -9.71
C THR A 137 2.20 -4.45 -9.55
N GLU A 138 2.97 -3.37 -9.49
CA GLU A 138 2.48 -2.00 -9.41
C GLU A 138 2.82 -1.21 -10.69
N LYS A 139 2.37 0.04 -10.76
CA LYS A 139 2.92 0.98 -11.74
C LYS A 139 4.43 1.14 -11.48
N SER A 140 5.24 0.88 -12.51
CA SER A 140 6.66 1.20 -12.47
C SER A 140 6.88 2.72 -12.41
N LYS A 141 8.10 3.13 -12.03
CA LYS A 141 8.50 4.55 -11.97
C LYS A 141 8.41 5.24 -13.34
N ASP A 142 8.43 4.47 -14.42
CA ASP A 142 8.38 4.94 -15.81
C ASP A 142 6.96 4.90 -16.40
N GLU A 143 5.94 5.02 -15.55
CA GLU A 143 4.50 5.03 -15.89
C GLU A 143 3.91 3.73 -16.48
N GLY A 144 4.75 2.79 -16.92
CA GLY A 144 4.35 1.47 -17.41
C GLY A 144 4.01 0.49 -16.28
N ARG A 145 3.11 -0.47 -16.51
CA ARG A 145 2.85 -1.55 -15.54
C ARG A 145 3.94 -2.63 -15.68
N LYS A 146 4.52 -3.10 -14.57
CA LYS A 146 5.68 -4.03 -14.59
C LYS A 146 5.40 -5.32 -15.38
N HIS A 147 4.19 -5.86 -15.28
CA HIS A 147 3.78 -7.06 -16.02
C HIS A 147 3.76 -6.88 -17.56
N TYR A 148 3.73 -5.65 -18.09
CA TYR A 148 3.86 -5.41 -19.54
C TYR A 148 5.31 -5.45 -20.04
N ASP A 149 6.29 -5.47 -19.13
CA ASP A 149 7.65 -5.86 -19.46
C ASP A 149 7.80 -7.36 -19.16
N TRP A 150 7.70 -8.17 -20.21
CA TRP A 150 7.79 -9.63 -20.06
C TRP A 150 9.15 -10.06 -19.51
N THR A 151 10.22 -9.30 -19.72
CA THR A 151 11.56 -9.63 -19.22
C THR A 151 11.58 -9.52 -17.71
N ALA A 152 11.23 -8.34 -17.21
CA ALA A 152 11.19 -8.06 -15.77
C ALA A 152 10.17 -8.95 -15.04
N TRP A 153 9.02 -9.25 -15.65
CA TRP A 153 8.01 -10.08 -15.02
C TRP A 153 8.35 -11.58 -15.03
N LYS A 154 9.03 -12.05 -16.08
CA LYS A 154 9.59 -13.43 -16.13
C LYS A 154 10.60 -13.64 -15.01
N GLU A 155 11.49 -12.66 -14.80
CA GLU A 155 12.47 -12.67 -13.71
C GLU A 155 11.78 -12.73 -12.33
N ASP A 156 10.81 -11.86 -12.06
CA ASP A 156 10.05 -11.87 -10.80
C ASP A 156 9.39 -13.24 -10.54
N TYR A 157 8.78 -13.83 -11.56
CA TYR A 157 8.14 -15.13 -11.46
C TYR A 157 9.17 -16.25 -11.19
N PHE A 158 10.33 -16.20 -11.85
CA PHE A 158 11.42 -17.14 -11.63
C PHE A 158 11.99 -17.05 -10.21
N GLU A 159 12.23 -15.84 -9.71
CA GLU A 159 12.65 -15.61 -8.33
C GLU A 159 11.63 -16.16 -7.32
N ALA A 160 10.34 -15.92 -7.57
CA ALA A 160 9.28 -16.45 -6.72
C ALA A 160 9.24 -17.98 -6.73
N LEU A 161 9.45 -18.64 -7.88
CA LEU A 161 9.60 -20.10 -7.94
C LEU A 161 10.79 -20.60 -7.12
N ILE A 162 11.95 -19.95 -7.24
CA ILE A 162 13.14 -20.30 -6.44
C ILE A 162 12.84 -20.20 -4.95
N SER A 163 12.14 -19.14 -4.52
CA SER A 163 11.77 -18.94 -3.11
C SER A 163 10.91 -20.07 -2.54
N LEU A 164 10.14 -20.74 -3.41
CA LEU A 164 9.34 -21.91 -3.09
C LEU A 164 10.13 -23.23 -3.17
N GLY A 165 11.43 -23.18 -3.45
CA GLY A 165 12.28 -24.35 -3.67
C GLY A 165 11.97 -25.09 -4.97
N LYS A 166 11.34 -24.42 -5.93
CA LYS A 166 11.01 -24.98 -7.26
C LYS A 166 12.02 -24.49 -8.28
N GLY A 167 12.51 -25.39 -9.11
CA GLY A 167 13.42 -25.07 -10.20
C GLY A 167 12.83 -25.57 -11.52
N GLU A 168 12.45 -24.64 -12.37
CA GLU A 168 12.00 -24.92 -13.73
C GLU A 168 12.58 -23.86 -14.66
N ARG A 169 13.04 -24.28 -15.84
CA ARG A 169 13.52 -23.36 -16.86
C ARG A 169 12.33 -22.66 -17.52
N ILE A 170 12.42 -21.34 -17.57
CA ILE A 170 11.39 -20.50 -18.19
C ILE A 170 12.00 -19.87 -19.43
N ALA A 171 11.48 -20.26 -20.58
CA ALA A 171 11.90 -19.69 -21.84
C ALA A 171 11.26 -18.31 -22.04
N PRO A 172 11.87 -17.43 -22.86
CA PRO A 172 11.19 -16.22 -23.32
C PRO A 172 9.84 -16.56 -23.95
N PRO A 173 8.89 -15.61 -24.00
CA PRO A 173 7.61 -15.83 -24.67
C PRO A 173 7.78 -16.36 -26.09
N SER A 174 6.75 -17.05 -26.58
CA SER A 174 6.59 -17.46 -27.97
C SER A 174 6.97 -16.32 -28.91
N ARG A 175 7.63 -16.62 -30.04
CA ARG A 175 8.23 -15.61 -30.91
C ARG A 175 7.26 -14.50 -31.34
N GLU A 176 5.98 -14.84 -31.52
CA GLU A 176 4.91 -13.91 -31.88
C GLU A 176 4.44 -13.00 -30.74
N ARG A 177 4.80 -13.29 -29.48
CA ARG A 177 4.44 -12.49 -28.29
C ARG A 177 5.64 -11.79 -27.65
N ARG A 178 6.80 -11.79 -28.31
CA ARG A 178 8.00 -11.07 -27.84
C ARG A 178 7.94 -9.57 -28.12
N ASP A 179 7.11 -9.16 -29.09
CA ASP A 179 6.87 -7.74 -29.34
C ASP A 179 6.06 -7.12 -28.19
N SER A 180 6.37 -5.87 -27.84
CA SER A 180 5.73 -5.20 -26.71
C SER A 180 4.22 -5.03 -26.89
N ASN A 181 3.73 -4.85 -28.12
CA ASN A 181 2.31 -4.68 -28.38
C ASN A 181 1.59 -6.03 -28.33
N ASP A 182 2.13 -7.06 -28.99
CA ASP A 182 1.56 -8.40 -28.97
C ASP A 182 1.51 -8.99 -27.55
N TRP A 183 2.54 -8.71 -26.74
CA TRP A 183 2.56 -9.06 -25.31
C TRP A 183 1.46 -8.36 -24.51
N LYS A 184 1.28 -7.04 -24.73
CA LYS A 184 0.24 -6.26 -24.06
C LYS A 184 -1.16 -6.73 -24.44
N GLU A 185 -1.37 -7.06 -25.71
CA GLU A 185 -2.65 -7.58 -26.20
C GLU A 185 -2.95 -8.94 -25.55
N PHE A 186 -2.01 -9.88 -25.58
CA PHE A 186 -2.11 -11.17 -24.90
C PHE A 186 -2.48 -11.02 -23.41
N LEU A 187 -1.77 -10.17 -22.68
CA LEU A 187 -2.10 -9.96 -21.27
C LEU A 187 -3.44 -9.28 -21.06
N SER A 188 -3.84 -8.37 -21.95
CA SER A 188 -5.15 -7.74 -21.85
C SER A 188 -6.28 -8.76 -22.01
N GLU A 189 -6.12 -9.75 -22.89
CA GLU A 189 -7.07 -10.86 -23.03
C GLU A 189 -7.14 -11.72 -21.77
N ILE A 190 -5.98 -12.08 -21.19
CA ILE A 190 -5.91 -12.82 -19.92
C ILE A 190 -6.56 -12.05 -18.78
N LEU A 191 -6.33 -10.75 -18.69
CA LEU A 191 -6.94 -9.90 -17.68
C LEU A 191 -8.47 -9.80 -17.87
N LEU A 192 -8.97 -9.73 -19.11
CA LEU A 192 -10.41 -9.73 -19.36
C LEU A 192 -11.09 -11.04 -18.90
N ASP A 193 -10.41 -12.18 -18.99
CA ASP A 193 -10.95 -13.49 -18.62
C ASP A 193 -10.79 -13.81 -17.11
N ARG A 194 -9.66 -13.41 -16.51
CA ARG A 194 -9.25 -13.89 -15.18
C ARG A 194 -9.12 -12.79 -14.11
N ALA A 195 -9.33 -11.52 -14.46
CA ALA A 195 -9.22 -10.44 -13.49
C ALA A 195 -10.51 -10.23 -12.70
N GLU A 196 -10.38 -10.17 -11.39
CA GLU A 196 -11.40 -9.73 -10.45
C GLU A 196 -10.94 -8.42 -9.82
N THR A 197 -11.78 -7.38 -9.90
CA THR A 197 -11.52 -6.12 -9.20
C THR A 197 -11.97 -6.24 -7.76
N VAL A 198 -11.05 -6.03 -6.83
CA VAL A 198 -11.34 -6.01 -5.40
C VAL A 198 -11.03 -4.61 -4.88
N GLU A 199 -12.06 -3.93 -4.39
CA GLU A 199 -11.91 -2.63 -3.75
C GLU A 199 -11.73 -2.82 -2.24
N HIS A 200 -10.68 -2.22 -1.70
CA HIS A 200 -10.42 -2.18 -0.27
C HIS A 200 -10.36 -0.73 0.22
N VAL A 201 -10.98 -0.47 1.36
CA VAL A 201 -10.78 0.79 2.06
C VAL A 201 -9.34 0.82 2.54
N GLY A 202 -8.57 1.76 1.99
CA GLY A 202 -7.18 1.96 2.35
C GLY A 202 -7.06 2.62 3.73
N PRO A 203 -5.91 2.45 4.41
CA PRO A 203 -5.73 2.96 5.76
C PRO A 203 -5.73 4.50 5.82
N ARG A 204 -5.43 5.20 4.71
CA ARG A 204 -5.53 6.67 4.68
C ARG A 204 -6.98 7.11 4.54
N THR A 205 -7.79 6.43 3.74
CA THR A 205 -9.24 6.65 3.72
C THR A 205 -9.86 6.41 5.07
N GLU A 206 -9.54 5.29 5.73
CA GLU A 206 -10.04 4.98 7.07
C GLU A 206 -9.68 6.10 8.07
N ALA A 207 -8.44 6.61 8.01
CA ALA A 207 -8.03 7.74 8.84
C ALA A 207 -8.81 9.04 8.53
N VAL A 208 -9.14 9.31 7.27
CA VAL A 208 -9.98 10.46 6.88
C VAL A 208 -11.40 10.29 7.44
N GLU A 209 -11.98 9.09 7.33
CA GLU A 209 -13.30 8.78 7.88
C GLU A 209 -13.33 8.93 9.39
N HIS A 210 -12.33 8.38 10.10
CA HIS A 210 -12.17 8.57 11.55
C HIS A 210 -12.02 10.04 11.94
N LEU A 211 -11.35 10.85 11.12
CA LEU A 211 -11.22 12.29 11.34
C LEU A 211 -12.56 13.02 11.13
N ARG A 212 -13.33 12.67 10.10
CA ARG A 212 -14.69 13.21 9.90
C ARG A 212 -15.60 12.83 11.06
N ASP A 213 -15.60 11.56 11.45
CA ASP A 213 -16.35 11.04 12.59
C ASP A 213 -15.99 11.74 13.90
N TYR A 214 -14.69 12.03 14.11
CA TYR A 214 -14.24 12.81 15.25
C TYR A 214 -14.89 14.19 15.24
N VAL A 215 -14.76 14.93 14.13
CA VAL A 215 -15.34 16.28 13.96
C VAL A 215 -16.85 16.27 14.18
N ASN A 216 -17.58 15.34 13.56
CA ASN A 216 -19.03 15.19 13.68
C ASN A 216 -19.52 14.93 15.11
N ARG A 217 -18.65 14.42 16.00
CA ARG A 217 -18.99 14.16 17.41
C ARG A 217 -18.51 15.27 18.36
N GLN A 218 -17.75 16.24 17.87
CA GLN A 218 -17.23 17.31 18.72
C GLN A 218 -18.16 18.51 18.75
N THR A 219 -18.11 19.24 19.86
CA THR A 219 -18.57 20.62 19.95
C THR A 219 -17.50 21.55 19.38
N ALA A 220 -17.92 22.45 18.49
CA ALA A 220 -17.11 23.53 17.96
C ALA A 220 -17.27 24.80 18.81
N TYR A 221 -16.17 25.50 19.03
CA TYR A 221 -16.12 26.75 19.78
C TYR A 221 -15.59 27.89 18.92
N ALA A 222 -16.11 29.11 19.13
CA ALA A 222 -15.62 30.32 18.44
C ALA A 222 -14.28 30.85 19.00
N ASP A 223 -13.90 30.46 20.23
CA ASP A 223 -12.64 30.83 20.87
C ASP A 223 -11.69 29.61 21.01
N VAL A 224 -10.43 29.78 20.61
CA VAL A 224 -9.38 28.74 20.68
C VAL A 224 -9.08 28.35 22.13
N LYS A 225 -9.27 29.26 23.09
CA LYS A 225 -9.15 28.98 24.51
C LYS A 225 -10.23 28.03 24.99
N ASP A 226 -11.48 28.24 24.58
CA ASP A 226 -12.58 27.35 24.96
C ASP A 226 -12.44 25.97 24.32
N MET A 227 -12.04 25.93 23.04
CA MET A 227 -11.63 24.68 22.38
C MET A 227 -10.58 23.92 23.20
N ARG A 228 -9.53 24.61 23.67
CA ARG A 228 -8.46 23.97 24.48
C ARG A 228 -9.00 23.48 25.82
N ASP A 229 -9.71 24.33 26.55
CA ASP A 229 -10.14 24.07 27.92
C ASP A 229 -11.23 22.98 27.98
N ARG A 230 -12.03 22.84 26.92
CA ARG A 230 -13.14 21.88 26.81
C ARG A 230 -12.86 20.72 25.85
N GLN A 231 -11.66 20.65 25.27
CA GLN A 231 -11.21 19.59 24.35
C GLN A 231 -12.07 19.45 23.07
N GLY A 232 -12.67 20.53 22.58
CA GLY A 232 -13.47 20.53 21.35
C GLY A 232 -12.65 20.81 20.09
N ILE A 233 -13.33 21.29 19.05
CA ILE A 233 -12.73 21.87 17.85
C ILE A 233 -13.00 23.37 17.80
N TRP A 234 -12.25 24.10 16.99
CA TRP A 234 -12.50 25.52 16.76
C TRP A 234 -13.02 25.74 15.34
N MET A 235 -13.94 26.69 15.21
CA MET A 235 -14.53 27.11 13.94
C MET A 235 -14.69 28.63 13.97
N ASP A 236 -14.43 29.30 12.84
CA ASP A 236 -14.35 30.76 12.76
C ASP A 236 -15.71 31.47 12.69
N ALA A 237 -16.75 30.76 12.27
CA ALA A 237 -18.13 31.23 12.20
C ALA A 237 -19.09 30.04 12.44
N PRO A 238 -20.35 30.28 12.84
CA PRO A 238 -21.34 29.21 12.97
C PRO A 238 -21.60 28.53 11.61
N PRO A 239 -21.91 27.21 11.60
CA PRO A 239 -22.37 26.54 10.38
C PRO A 239 -23.64 27.21 9.84
N ALA A 240 -23.87 27.12 8.53
CA ALA A 240 -25.07 27.68 7.93
C ALA A 240 -26.30 26.89 8.39
N ASP A 241 -27.34 27.59 8.86
CA ASP A 241 -28.60 26.94 9.20
C ASP A 241 -29.23 26.26 7.96
N ASP A 242 -29.96 25.15 8.19
CA ASP A 242 -30.66 24.35 7.16
C ASP A 242 -31.57 25.18 6.21
N ASP A 243 -32.00 26.36 6.65
CA ASP A 243 -32.85 27.27 5.88
C ASP A 243 -32.06 28.18 4.91
N GLY A 244 -30.72 28.08 4.87
CA GLY A 244 -29.87 28.84 3.96
C GLY A 244 -29.86 30.35 4.22
N GLU A 245 -30.45 30.82 5.33
CA GLU A 245 -30.26 32.18 5.81
C GLU A 245 -28.83 32.27 6.36
N ALA A 246 -27.92 32.77 5.52
CA ALA A 246 -26.57 33.11 5.92
C ALA A 246 -26.61 33.91 7.21
N ALA A 247 -25.90 33.42 8.24
CA ALA A 247 -25.68 34.13 9.49
C ALA A 247 -25.40 35.60 9.18
N THR A 248 -26.23 36.47 9.74
CA THR A 248 -26.29 37.89 9.37
C THR A 248 -24.89 38.54 9.44
N ASP A 249 -24.45 39.12 8.33
CA ASP A 249 -23.30 40.01 8.15
C ASP A 249 -21.86 39.44 8.20
N GLY A 250 -21.65 38.15 8.39
CA GLY A 250 -20.33 37.49 8.26
C GLY A 250 -20.48 36.15 7.56
N GLY A 251 -19.76 35.93 6.45
CA GLY A 251 -19.88 34.67 5.68
C GLY A 251 -19.74 33.42 6.56
N GLY A 252 -20.29 32.29 6.09
CA GLY A 252 -20.22 31.00 6.79
C GLY A 252 -18.78 30.54 7.10
N PRO A 253 -18.62 29.41 7.81
CA PRO A 253 -17.32 28.99 8.30
C PRO A 253 -16.38 28.81 7.12
N SER A 254 -15.16 29.32 7.27
CA SER A 254 -14.12 29.16 6.25
C SER A 254 -13.11 28.08 6.62
N GLN A 255 -13.05 27.68 7.88
CA GLN A 255 -12.11 26.66 8.34
C GLN A 255 -12.52 25.98 9.64
N ILE A 256 -12.05 24.74 9.78
CA ILE A 256 -12.14 23.96 11.03
C ILE A 256 -10.73 23.71 11.56
N ARG A 257 -10.53 23.91 12.86
CA ARG A 257 -9.27 23.62 13.54
C ARG A 257 -9.42 22.46 14.50
N VAL A 258 -8.69 21.37 14.21
CA VAL A 258 -8.70 20.13 15.02
C VAL A 258 -7.42 20.04 15.85
N PRO A 259 -7.48 19.75 17.16
CA PRO A 259 -6.28 19.60 17.97
C PRO A 259 -5.32 18.54 17.41
N THR A 260 -4.01 18.86 17.28
CA THR A 260 -3.02 17.94 16.70
C THR A 260 -2.95 16.60 17.45
N GLN A 261 -3.23 16.58 18.74
CA GLN A 261 -3.23 15.35 19.54
C GLN A 261 -4.37 14.39 19.14
N ALA A 262 -5.53 14.91 18.75
CA ALA A 262 -6.64 14.09 18.25
C ALA A 262 -6.27 13.45 16.90
N VAL A 263 -5.70 14.24 15.99
CA VAL A 263 -5.22 13.76 14.68
C VAL A 263 -4.18 12.65 14.83
N LYS A 264 -3.23 12.79 15.77
CA LYS A 264 -2.23 11.74 16.05
C LYS A 264 -2.89 10.44 16.50
N ARG A 265 -3.86 10.51 17.42
CA ARG A 265 -4.58 9.31 17.88
C ARG A 265 -5.32 8.61 16.74
N ILE A 266 -5.94 9.38 15.84
CA ILE A 266 -6.61 8.84 14.65
C ILE A 266 -5.61 8.15 13.71
N CYS A 267 -4.45 8.77 13.47
CA CYS A 267 -3.39 8.17 12.66
C CYS A 267 -2.85 6.88 13.29
N ASP A 268 -2.64 6.87 14.61
CA ASP A 268 -2.21 5.69 15.36
C ASP A 268 -3.23 4.56 15.26
N GLN A 269 -4.54 4.86 15.32
CA GLN A 269 -5.63 3.89 15.18
C GLN A 269 -5.67 3.27 13.77
N ALA A 270 -5.44 4.08 12.72
CA ALA A 270 -5.40 3.62 11.33
C ALA A 270 -4.03 3.04 10.92
N GLY A 271 -3.04 3.03 11.81
CA GLY A 271 -1.70 2.50 11.53
C GLY A 271 -0.89 3.30 10.50
N ILE A 272 -1.12 4.61 10.38
CA ILE A 272 -0.43 5.50 9.43
C ILE A 272 0.31 6.65 10.12
N GLU A 273 1.24 7.26 9.42
CA GLU A 273 1.86 8.52 9.87
C GLU A 273 0.98 9.74 9.56
N THR A 274 1.11 10.79 10.37
CA THR A 274 0.39 12.06 10.13
C THR A 274 0.69 12.65 8.75
N ARG A 275 1.90 12.46 8.22
CA ARG A 275 2.24 12.93 6.87
C ARG A 275 1.43 12.20 5.80
N ALA A 276 1.12 10.93 5.99
CA ALA A 276 0.30 10.15 5.06
C ALA A 276 -1.15 10.66 5.05
N LEU A 277 -1.73 10.96 6.21
CA LEU A 277 -3.06 11.58 6.31
C LEU A 277 -3.08 12.96 5.65
N GLN A 278 -2.06 13.79 5.86
CA GLN A 278 -1.97 15.10 5.19
C GLN A 278 -1.99 14.94 3.67
N ILE A 279 -1.19 14.03 3.12
CA ILE A 279 -1.11 13.77 1.68
C ILE A 279 -2.47 13.36 1.11
N GLU A 280 -3.26 12.60 1.88
CA GLU A 280 -4.60 12.16 1.51
C GLU A 280 -5.60 13.32 1.53
N LEU A 281 -5.60 14.15 2.58
CA LEU A 281 -6.44 15.34 2.67
C LEU A 281 -6.11 16.34 1.56
N ASP A 282 -4.82 16.58 1.28
CA ASP A 282 -4.36 17.44 0.18
C ASP A 282 -4.91 16.92 -1.17
N ALA A 283 -4.87 15.59 -1.38
CA ALA A 283 -5.37 14.97 -2.61
C ALA A 283 -6.89 15.06 -2.78
N ARG A 284 -7.63 15.12 -1.67
CA ARG A 284 -9.08 15.32 -1.63
C ARG A 284 -9.49 16.79 -1.63
N SER A 285 -8.53 17.71 -1.63
CA SER A 285 -8.77 19.17 -1.54
C SER A 285 -9.47 19.58 -0.24
N GLU A 286 -9.21 18.87 0.85
CA GLU A 286 -9.81 19.11 2.18
C GLU A 286 -8.94 20.00 3.08
N THR A 287 -7.84 20.51 2.52
CA THR A 287 -6.85 21.35 3.19
C THR A 287 -6.88 22.76 2.65
N LEU A 288 -6.65 23.75 3.51
CA LEU A 288 -6.65 25.15 3.10
C LEU A 288 -5.40 25.51 2.28
N PRO A 289 -5.53 26.20 1.14
CA PRO A 289 -4.40 26.56 0.28
C PRO A 289 -3.45 27.58 0.92
N ASP A 290 -3.95 28.38 1.88
CA ASP A 290 -3.21 29.47 2.50
C ASP A 290 -2.40 29.05 3.74
N VAL A 291 -2.52 27.79 4.18
CA VAL A 291 -1.77 27.24 5.30
C VAL A 291 -0.55 26.49 4.77
N ALA A 292 0.63 26.72 5.35
CA ALA A 292 1.85 26.01 4.97
C ALA A 292 1.79 24.54 5.43
N GLY A 293 1.06 23.72 4.68
CA GLY A 293 0.64 22.38 5.07
C GLY A 293 -0.71 22.41 5.80
N VAL A 294 -0.88 21.51 6.78
CA VAL A 294 -2.12 21.42 7.57
C VAL A 294 -1.97 21.90 9.00
N SER A 295 -0.75 22.02 9.52
CA SER A 295 -0.53 22.34 10.94
C SER A 295 -0.27 23.83 11.15
N ASP A 296 -0.98 24.41 12.11
CA ASP A 296 -0.74 25.76 12.60
C ASP A 296 -0.79 25.77 14.14
N TYR A 297 -0.48 26.91 14.76
CA TYR A 297 -0.43 27.04 16.20
C TYR A 297 -0.80 28.45 16.69
N GLU A 298 -1.31 28.51 17.92
CA GLU A 298 -1.62 29.76 18.60
C GLU A 298 -1.15 29.72 20.06
N TYR A 299 -0.91 30.89 20.65
CA TYR A 299 -0.54 31.00 22.06
C TYR A 299 -1.75 31.38 22.91
N VAL A 300 -2.21 30.45 23.74
CA VAL A 300 -3.31 30.67 24.70
C VAL A 300 -2.73 30.65 26.11
N ASP A 301 -2.91 31.73 26.87
CA ASP A 301 -2.35 31.90 28.23
C ASP A 301 -0.84 31.60 28.32
N GLY A 302 -0.08 31.92 27.26
CA GLY A 302 1.37 31.68 27.18
C GLY A 302 1.77 30.24 26.84
N GLN A 303 0.81 29.34 26.58
CA GLN A 303 1.06 27.98 26.11
C GLN A 303 0.79 27.86 24.61
N ARG A 304 1.68 27.16 23.91
CA ARG A 304 1.50 26.88 22.47
C ARG A 304 0.50 25.74 22.29
N VAL A 305 -0.62 26.04 21.64
CA VAL A 305 -1.65 25.08 21.21
C VAL A 305 -1.46 24.84 19.73
N SER A 306 -1.30 23.59 19.31
CA SER A 306 -1.17 23.23 17.89
C SER A 306 -2.43 22.54 17.40
N PHE A 307 -2.82 22.88 16.17
CA PHE A 307 -4.00 22.37 15.51
C PHE A 307 -3.73 22.08 14.04
N TRP A 308 -4.64 21.31 13.44
CA TRP A 308 -4.73 21.09 12.00
C TRP A 308 -5.86 21.94 11.44
N CYS A 309 -5.59 22.69 10.37
CA CYS A 309 -6.58 23.50 9.67
C CYS A 309 -7.13 22.74 8.47
N LEU A 310 -8.43 22.56 8.44
CA LEU A 310 -9.19 21.86 7.40
C LEU A 310 -10.19 22.82 6.76
N ASP A 311 -10.61 22.50 5.54
CA ASP A 311 -11.72 23.19 4.89
C ASP A 311 -13.00 23.08 5.74
N ALA A 312 -13.84 24.12 5.73
CA ALA A 312 -15.09 24.10 6.50
C ALA A 312 -16.10 23.05 5.98
N GLY A 313 -16.04 22.68 4.70
CA GLY A 313 -16.83 21.61 4.11
C GLY A 313 -16.36 20.21 4.46
N PHE A 314 -15.25 20.07 5.20
CA PHE A 314 -14.70 18.76 5.56
C PHE A 314 -15.67 17.92 6.41
N ALA A 315 -16.30 18.51 7.41
CA ALA A 315 -17.26 17.84 8.29
C ALA A 315 -18.02 18.88 9.13
N GLU A 316 -19.23 18.55 9.58
CA GLU A 316 -20.05 19.44 10.38
C GLU A 316 -20.06 18.99 11.85
N PRO A 317 -19.68 19.84 12.81
CA PRO A 317 -19.69 19.48 14.23
C PRO A 317 -21.09 19.19 14.75
N ALA A 318 -21.16 18.41 15.84
CA ALA A 318 -22.44 18.11 16.50
C ALA A 318 -23.14 19.35 17.07
N GLU A 319 -22.36 20.35 17.50
CA GLU A 319 -22.85 21.59 18.09
C GLU A 319 -21.83 22.71 17.87
N PHE A 320 -22.30 23.94 17.68
CA PHE A 320 -21.46 25.14 17.68
C PHE A 320 -21.85 26.05 18.85
N VAL A 321 -20.87 26.41 19.68
CA VAL A 321 -21.04 27.25 20.86
C VAL A 321 -20.16 28.49 20.75
N GLU A 322 -20.80 29.65 20.53
CA GLU A 322 -20.09 30.93 20.42
C GLU A 322 -19.56 31.41 21.77
N GLU A 323 -20.41 31.39 22.80
CA GLU A 323 -20.08 31.80 24.17
C GLU A 323 -20.45 30.68 25.16
N PRO A 324 -19.50 29.81 25.54
CA PRO A 324 -19.81 28.71 26.44
C PRO A 324 -20.00 29.21 27.88
N GLU A 325 -21.03 28.71 28.56
CA GLU A 325 -21.31 29.02 29.97
C GLU A 325 -20.06 28.78 30.84
N SER A 326 -19.66 29.78 31.63
CA SER A 326 -18.53 29.61 32.54
C SER A 326 -18.84 28.53 33.60
N PRO A 327 -17.82 27.87 34.18
CA PRO A 327 -18.05 26.89 35.25
C PRO A 327 -18.87 27.43 36.43
N ALA A 328 -18.82 28.75 36.67
CA ALA A 328 -19.61 29.41 37.70
C ALA A 328 -21.08 29.59 37.29
N GLU A 329 -21.36 29.89 36.02
CA GLU A 329 -22.71 29.99 35.48
C GLU A 329 -23.37 28.61 35.38
N GLN A 330 -22.63 27.60 34.93
CA GLN A 330 -23.11 26.22 34.92
C GLN A 330 -23.46 25.73 36.33
N ALA A 331 -22.59 25.96 37.32
CA ALA A 331 -22.87 25.59 38.71
C ALA A 331 -24.03 26.38 39.34
N ALA A 332 -24.28 27.61 38.88
CA ALA A 332 -25.43 28.41 39.30
C ALA A 332 -26.73 27.86 38.70
N ARG A 333 -26.71 27.48 37.42
CA ARG A 333 -27.85 26.85 36.73
C ARG A 333 -28.20 25.49 37.33
N GLU A 334 -27.21 24.63 37.57
CA GLU A 334 -27.43 23.33 38.23
C GLU A 334 -28.04 23.49 39.63
N GLN A 335 -27.61 24.50 40.41
CA GLN A 335 -28.23 24.82 41.71
C GLN A 335 -29.66 25.35 41.58
N GLU A 336 -29.96 26.09 40.52
CA GLU A 336 -31.31 26.59 40.25
C GLU A 336 -32.23 25.45 39.80
N GLU A 337 -31.78 24.56 38.92
CA GLU A 337 -32.50 23.36 38.50
C GLU A 337 -32.75 22.41 39.69
N GLU A 338 -31.74 22.14 40.54
CA GLU A 338 -31.91 21.33 41.76
C GLU A 338 -32.91 21.98 42.75
N ALA A 339 -32.91 23.31 42.86
CA ALA A 339 -33.86 24.05 43.68
C ALA A 339 -35.28 24.03 43.12
N GLU A 340 -35.45 24.00 41.79
CA GLU A 340 -36.75 23.84 41.13
C GLU A 340 -37.28 22.42 41.26
N GLU A 341 -36.46 21.39 41.07
CA GLU A 341 -36.84 19.99 41.30
C GLU A 341 -37.31 19.77 42.75
N ALA A 342 -36.56 20.30 43.73
CA ALA A 342 -36.92 20.24 45.15
C ALA A 342 -38.21 20.99 45.51
N GLN A 343 -38.65 21.96 44.70
CA GLN A 343 -39.93 22.64 44.89
C GLN A 343 -41.11 21.86 44.31
N THR A 344 -40.87 20.97 43.34
CA THR A 344 -41.90 20.13 42.72
C THR A 344 -42.13 18.81 43.46
N ASP A 345 -41.14 18.32 44.22
CA ASP A 345 -41.23 17.11 45.06
C ASP A 345 -41.75 17.40 46.49
N VAL A 346 -42.84 18.17 46.60
CA VAL A 346 -43.55 18.40 47.87
C VAL A 346 -45.04 18.10 47.66
N GLY A 347 -45.36 16.86 47.30
CA GLY A 347 -46.71 16.52 46.85
C GLY A 347 -47.15 15.06 46.90
N ALA A 348 -46.49 14.17 47.65
CA ALA A 348 -47.03 12.84 47.96
C ALA A 348 -47.16 12.69 49.48
N VAL A 349 -48.27 13.19 50.02
CA VAL A 349 -48.65 13.00 51.41
C VAL A 349 -49.14 11.56 51.56
N ASP A 350 -48.36 10.78 52.31
CA ASP A 350 -48.67 9.45 52.82
C ASP A 350 -49.83 9.56 53.84
N ASP A 351 -50.99 9.00 53.49
CA ASP A 351 -52.13 8.83 54.40
C ASP A 351 -51.97 7.48 55.10
N LYS A 352 -51.79 7.56 56.43
CA LYS A 352 -51.66 6.45 57.36
C LYS A 352 -52.88 5.52 57.30
N ASP A 353 -52.65 4.20 57.36
CA ASP A 353 -53.47 3.35 58.24
C ASP A 353 -52.68 2.16 58.80
N ASP A 354 -52.97 1.89 60.07
CA ASP A 354 -52.42 0.88 60.97
C ASP A 354 -52.72 -0.56 60.52
N SER A 355 -51.89 -1.53 60.94
CA SER A 355 -52.34 -2.70 61.73
C SER A 355 -51.40 -3.92 61.63
N ASP A 356 -50.75 -4.19 62.77
CA ASP A 356 -50.67 -5.47 63.48
C ASP A 356 -49.80 -6.63 62.91
N GLY A 357 -48.73 -6.92 63.65
CA GLY A 357 -48.64 -8.21 64.32
C GLY A 357 -47.66 -9.25 63.76
N THR A 358 -46.86 -9.76 64.70
CA THR A 358 -46.50 -11.19 64.88
C THR A 358 -45.06 -11.60 64.52
N GLU A 359 -44.26 -11.66 65.60
CA GLU A 359 -43.39 -12.75 66.10
C GLU A 359 -42.47 -13.57 65.15
N SER A 360 -41.19 -13.64 65.56
CA SER A 360 -40.31 -14.85 65.72
C SER A 360 -40.10 -15.75 64.49
N GLU A 361 -38.95 -16.30 64.11
CA GLU A 361 -37.81 -16.99 64.76
C GLU A 361 -36.64 -16.95 63.72
N GLN A 362 -35.36 -16.82 64.10
CA GLN A 362 -34.37 -17.92 64.20
C GLN A 362 -34.24 -18.73 62.87
N GLU A 363 -33.13 -18.70 62.13
CA GLU A 363 -31.94 -19.57 62.22
C GLU A 363 -31.07 -19.31 60.96
N THR A 364 -29.73 -19.18 61.07
CA THR A 364 -28.65 -20.02 60.45
C THR A 364 -28.92 -20.49 59.02
N ASP A 365 -28.02 -20.48 58.02
CA ASP A 365 -26.60 -20.82 57.84
C ASP A 365 -26.26 -20.28 56.42
N ASP A 366 -25.05 -19.79 56.11
CA ASP A 366 -23.91 -20.54 55.54
C ASP A 366 -24.14 -21.14 54.13
N VAL A 367 -23.05 -21.23 53.36
CA VAL A 367 -22.85 -21.95 52.08
C VAL A 367 -22.99 -21.16 50.76
N THR A 368 -21.81 -20.65 50.33
CA THR A 368 -21.04 -20.88 49.07
C THR A 368 -21.69 -21.12 47.69
N GLU A 369 -20.83 -20.88 46.68
CA GLU A 369 -20.68 -21.62 45.40
C GLU A 369 -21.33 -20.91 44.19
N ASP A 370 -20.53 -20.22 43.37
CA ASP A 370 -19.82 -20.67 42.14
C ASP A 370 -20.74 -20.89 40.94
N GLY A 371 -20.34 -20.27 39.83
CA GLY A 371 -20.50 -20.75 38.45
C GLY A 371 -21.90 -20.69 37.83
N ASP A 372 -22.00 -19.99 36.69
CA ASP A 372 -22.46 -20.69 35.49
C ASP A 372 -21.96 -20.00 34.22
N GLU A 373 -21.50 -20.85 33.31
CA GLU A 373 -21.12 -20.56 31.94
C GLU A 373 -22.36 -20.67 31.03
N GLY A 374 -22.29 -20.10 29.82
CA GLY A 374 -23.04 -20.65 28.67
C GLY A 374 -24.23 -19.83 28.16
N ASP A 375 -24.03 -19.24 26.97
CA ASP A 375 -24.84 -19.43 25.75
C ASP A 375 -24.24 -18.45 24.72
N GLU A 376 -23.51 -18.86 23.68
CA GLU A 376 -23.94 -19.68 22.55
C GLU A 376 -25.36 -19.34 22.07
N ASP A 377 -25.48 -18.35 21.18
CA ASP A 377 -26.50 -18.46 20.16
C ASP A 377 -26.04 -17.91 18.81
N ALA A 378 -26.00 -18.85 17.88
CA ALA A 378 -25.74 -18.67 16.47
C ALA A 378 -26.97 -18.07 15.78
N HIS A 379 -26.75 -17.06 14.94
CA HIS A 379 -27.70 -16.73 13.88
C HIS A 379 -27.02 -16.78 12.53
N ASP A 380 -27.20 -17.95 11.92
CA ASP A 380 -27.06 -18.27 10.52
C ASP A 380 -28.27 -17.73 9.73
N GLY A 381 -28.00 -17.11 8.58
CA GLY A 381 -28.91 -17.19 7.43
C GLY A 381 -29.48 -15.89 6.86
N PRO A 382 -29.76 -15.87 5.53
CA PRO A 382 -29.61 -14.69 4.68
C PRO A 382 -30.94 -14.12 4.16
N ALA A 383 -30.93 -12.85 3.75
CA ALA A 383 -31.94 -12.23 2.88
C ALA A 383 -31.19 -11.46 1.78
N THR A 384 -31.06 -11.96 0.57
CA THR A 384 -32.01 -11.91 -0.56
C THR A 384 -32.64 -10.55 -0.84
N SER A 385 -32.41 -10.12 -2.09
CA SER A 385 -33.21 -9.25 -2.96
C SER A 385 -33.44 -7.80 -2.53
N ASP A 386 -32.92 -6.86 -3.32
CA ASP A 386 -33.82 -5.97 -4.05
C ASP A 386 -33.20 -5.52 -5.38
N GLU A 387 -33.98 -5.71 -6.44
CA GLU A 387 -33.75 -5.23 -7.79
C GLU A 387 -34.36 -3.84 -7.89
N THR A 388 -33.59 -2.83 -8.29
CA THR A 388 -34.19 -1.60 -8.82
C THR A 388 -33.58 -1.25 -10.16
N GLU A 389 -34.32 -1.64 -11.19
CA GLU A 389 -34.35 -1.03 -12.52
C GLU A 389 -34.64 0.48 -12.40
N SER A 390 -33.90 1.32 -13.13
CA SER A 390 -34.34 2.65 -13.59
C SER A 390 -33.38 3.11 -14.70
N ALA A 391 -33.83 3.04 -15.97
CA ALA A 391 -34.17 4.20 -16.82
C ALA A 391 -32.91 5.00 -17.24
N GLU A 392 -32.32 4.75 -18.41
CA GLU A 392 -32.74 5.29 -19.72
C GLU A 392 -33.14 6.78 -19.66
N ASP A 393 -32.16 7.67 -19.86
CA ASP A 393 -32.43 9.00 -20.41
C ASP A 393 -31.30 9.42 -21.37
N ASP A 394 -31.66 9.40 -22.66
CA ASP A 394 -30.96 10.02 -23.78
C ASP A 394 -31.06 11.55 -23.67
N VAL A 395 -29.93 12.26 -23.63
CA VAL A 395 -29.90 13.67 -24.04
C VAL A 395 -28.68 13.95 -24.92
N ASP A 396 -28.95 14.01 -26.21
CA ASP A 396 -28.15 14.68 -27.25
C ASP A 396 -27.92 16.15 -26.88
N GLY A 397 -26.65 16.58 -26.93
CA GLY A 397 -26.26 17.96 -26.65
C GLY A 397 -24.97 18.36 -27.36
N HIS A 398 -25.03 18.43 -28.70
CA HIS A 398 -24.06 19.15 -29.52
C HIS A 398 -23.77 20.55 -28.95
N THR A 399 -22.49 20.85 -28.68
CA THR A 399 -21.97 22.21 -28.87
C THR A 399 -20.60 22.15 -29.53
N GLU A 400 -20.46 23.01 -30.52
CA GLU A 400 -19.35 23.15 -31.44
C GLU A 400 -18.23 23.99 -30.79
N ASP A 401 -17.02 23.77 -31.30
CA ASP A 401 -16.06 24.83 -31.67
C ASP A 401 -15.50 25.72 -30.55
N GLU A 402 -14.19 25.57 -30.26
CA GLU A 402 -13.26 26.69 -30.28
C GLU A 402 -11.80 26.21 -30.25
N ARG A 403 -11.10 26.40 -31.37
CA ARG A 403 -9.64 26.30 -31.49
C ARG A 403 -8.98 27.56 -30.90
N PRO A 404 -7.85 27.46 -30.20
CA PRO A 404 -6.95 28.59 -30.04
C PRO A 404 -5.88 28.61 -31.16
N PRO A 405 -5.46 29.81 -31.63
CA PRO A 405 -4.55 29.98 -32.76
C PRO A 405 -3.07 29.87 -32.39
N GLU A 406 -2.27 29.36 -33.33
CA GLU A 406 -0.83 29.51 -33.43
C GLU A 406 -0.49 30.89 -34.03
N ASP A 407 0.37 31.68 -33.37
CA ASP A 407 1.56 32.32 -33.94
C ASP A 407 2.19 33.36 -32.98
N ALA A 408 3.52 33.30 -32.88
CA ALA A 408 4.42 34.08 -32.02
C ALA A 408 4.69 35.52 -32.54
N PRO A 409 5.46 36.35 -31.80
CA PRO A 409 6.91 36.37 -32.07
C PRO A 409 7.85 36.60 -30.85
N ASP A 410 8.97 35.87 -30.93
CA ASP A 410 10.40 36.23 -30.72
C ASP A 410 10.79 37.63 -30.18
N ASP A 411 11.56 37.64 -29.08
CA ASP A 411 12.75 38.50 -28.84
C ASP A 411 13.48 38.07 -27.53
N GLY A 412 14.72 37.57 -27.63
CA GLY A 412 15.57 37.02 -26.53
C GLY A 412 16.29 38.08 -25.64
N PRO A 413 17.55 37.88 -25.17
CA PRO A 413 18.34 36.66 -24.95
C PRO A 413 19.07 36.61 -23.57
N ALA A 414 19.87 35.55 -23.38
CA ALA A 414 21.02 35.37 -22.47
C ALA A 414 20.77 34.91 -21.02
N ASN A 415 21.22 33.69 -20.71
CA ASN A 415 22.26 33.50 -19.71
C ASN A 415 22.99 32.16 -19.88
N ASP A 416 24.32 32.29 -19.83
CA ASP A 416 25.33 31.25 -19.79
C ASP A 416 25.07 30.22 -18.69
N PHE A 417 25.27 28.94 -19.00
CA PHE A 417 25.98 28.05 -18.09
C PHE A 417 26.72 26.96 -18.89
N GLU A 418 28.01 27.21 -19.09
CA GLU A 418 29.02 26.20 -19.39
C GLU A 418 29.08 25.19 -18.23
N SER A 419 29.09 23.90 -18.54
CA SER A 419 29.95 22.91 -17.87
C SER A 419 30.04 21.64 -18.72
N GLY A 420 31.19 21.47 -19.37
CA GLY A 420 31.55 20.22 -20.05
C GLY A 420 32.11 19.17 -19.09
N ILE A 421 32.25 17.95 -19.62
CA ILE A 421 33.16 16.83 -19.28
C ILE A 421 32.68 15.66 -20.17
N THR A 422 33.21 15.51 -21.39
CA THR A 422 34.35 14.67 -21.83
C THR A 422 34.12 13.15 -21.83
N GLY A 423 34.33 12.55 -23.01
CA GLY A 423 34.71 11.14 -23.24
C GLY A 423 33.56 10.27 -23.77
N GLY A 424 33.58 9.64 -24.94
CA GLY A 424 34.67 9.37 -25.89
C GLY A 424 34.69 7.90 -26.24
N PHE A 425 33.98 7.48 -27.29
CA PHE A 425 34.08 6.22 -28.07
C PHE A 425 33.22 6.49 -29.32
N GLY A 426 33.66 6.46 -30.58
CA GLY A 426 34.75 5.72 -31.21
C GLY A 426 34.24 4.37 -31.69
N ILE A 427 33.59 4.33 -32.87
CA ILE A 427 33.53 3.22 -33.85
C ILE A 427 32.87 3.77 -35.13
N ASP A 428 33.65 3.87 -36.21
CA ASP A 428 33.20 3.87 -37.61
C ASP A 428 32.74 2.45 -37.97
N PRO A 429 31.68 2.31 -38.78
CA PRO A 429 31.88 1.53 -40.00
C PRO A 429 31.10 2.06 -41.22
N ASP A 430 31.58 1.61 -42.38
CA ASP A 430 30.91 1.59 -43.70
C ASP A 430 31.18 2.76 -44.65
N ASP A 431 32.43 2.78 -45.09
CA ASP A 431 32.88 3.25 -46.39
C ASP A 431 32.89 2.00 -47.32
N ASP A 432 31.91 1.86 -48.21
CA ASP A 432 32.00 0.97 -49.38
C ASP A 432 31.07 1.44 -50.52
N ASP A 433 31.72 2.11 -51.47
CA ASP A 433 31.69 1.81 -52.91
C ASP A 433 30.41 2.11 -53.72
N GLU A 434 30.23 3.40 -54.08
CA GLU A 434 29.50 3.79 -55.31
C GLU A 434 30.42 3.70 -56.54
N GLY A 435 30.33 2.57 -57.24
CA GLY A 435 30.87 2.40 -58.58
C GLY A 435 29.98 3.02 -59.65
N GLY A 436 30.47 4.08 -60.29
CA GLY A 436 29.96 4.62 -61.56
C GLY A 436 30.76 4.10 -62.77
N GLU A 437 30.00 3.83 -63.85
CA GLU A 437 30.35 3.44 -65.23
C GLU A 437 30.60 1.96 -65.56
#